data_AF-A0A812YEB6-F1
#
_entry.id   AF-A0A812YEB6-F1
#
_cell.length_a   1.000
_cell.length_b   1.000
_cell.length_c   1.000
_cell.angle_alpha   90.00
_cell.angle_beta   90.00
_cell.angle_gamma   90.00
#
_symmetry.space_group_name_H-M   'P 1'
#
loop_
_entity.id
_entity.type
_entity.pdbx_description
1 polymer ?
#
loop_
_entity_poly.entity_id
_entity_poly.type
_entity_poly.pdbx_seq_one_letter_code
_entity_poly.pdbx_strand_id
1 'polypeptide(L)'
;MGVEVWERLVSPRQEITLTLIFWQARINDWDPDSVYVDLAKSYERAAWRYDGYLPPLTTNSRIYSFRMRRYLHGYELLGMQGFNVEKLNFAGFTKSALWSVLAGNCMSMPVIGNAVMAVLLYGNLGRSRSHFRQGKVPTPTSQATTLEQICNDEPSEGSDSAESVDPEQDECQ
;
A
#
# COMPACT_ATOMS: atom_id res chain seq x y z
N MET A 1 31.47 1.17 -7.84
CA MET A 1 30.19 0.86 -7.18
C MET A 1 30.09 1.74 -5.95
N GLY A 2 29.30 2.80 -6.00
CA GLY A 2 29.13 3.69 -4.84
C GLY A 2 28.34 2.97 -3.77
N VAL A 3 28.91 2.84 -2.57
CA VAL A 3 28.15 2.40 -1.39
C VAL A 3 27.18 3.54 -1.07
N GLU A 4 25.88 3.30 -1.21
CA GLU A 4 24.89 4.26 -0.75
C GLU A 4 25.07 4.42 0.76
N VAL A 5 25.52 5.61 1.16
CA VAL A 5 25.70 5.94 2.57
C VAL A 5 24.30 6.08 3.16
N TRP A 6 23.86 5.05 3.88
CA TRP A 6 22.65 5.11 4.70
C TRP A 6 22.81 6.21 5.75
N GLU A 7 21.72 6.85 6.16
CA GLU A 7 21.76 7.90 7.19
C GLU A 7 22.63 7.50 8.40
N ARG A 8 23.36 8.46 8.99
CA ARG A 8 24.25 8.27 10.16
C ARG A 8 23.59 7.68 11.42
N LEU A 9 22.27 7.47 11.39
CA LEU A 9 21.47 6.95 12.49
C LEU A 9 21.33 5.42 12.47
N VAL A 10 21.88 4.75 11.45
CA VAL A 10 21.82 3.30 11.30
C VAL A 10 23.06 2.67 11.95
N SER A 11 22.86 1.67 12.81
CA SER A 11 23.99 0.92 13.38
C SER A 11 24.67 0.06 12.30
N PRO A 12 25.97 -0.29 12.42
CA PRO A 12 26.66 -1.10 11.41
C PRO A 12 25.96 -2.42 11.08
N ARG A 13 25.30 -3.04 12.06
CA ARG A 13 24.50 -4.27 11.84
C ARG A 13 23.25 -4.01 11.00
N GLN A 14 22.57 -2.89 11.22
CA GLN A 14 21.39 -2.52 10.45
C GLN A 14 21.77 -2.07 9.03
N GLU A 15 22.95 -1.48 8.84
CA GLU A 15 23.49 -1.16 7.52
C GLU A 15 23.72 -2.42 6.67
N ILE A 16 24.25 -3.49 7.27
CA ILE A 16 24.35 -4.80 6.58
C ILE A 16 22.96 -5.30 6.18
N THR A 17 21.98 -5.25 7.08
CA THR A 17 20.58 -5.63 6.79
C THR A 17 20.01 -4.84 5.61
N LEU A 18 20.14 -3.51 5.63
CA LEU A 18 19.63 -2.64 4.57
C LEU A 18 20.33 -2.91 3.24
N THR A 19 21.65 -3.12 3.28
CA THR A 19 22.44 -3.44 2.08
C THR A 19 21.99 -4.77 1.46
N LEU A 20 21.79 -5.81 2.28
CA LEU A 20 21.31 -7.10 1.80
C LEU A 20 19.91 -6.99 1.19
N ILE A 21 18.99 -6.28 1.85
CA ILE A 21 17.62 -6.08 1.35
C ILE A 21 17.62 -5.25 0.06
N PHE A 22 18.48 -4.24 -0.04
CA PHE A 22 18.63 -3.45 -1.26
C PHE A 22 19.09 -4.30 -2.45
N TRP A 23 20.13 -5.12 -2.25
CA TRP A 23 20.60 -6.04 -3.28
C TRP A 23 19.55 -7.09 -3.65
N GLN A 24 18.83 -7.61 -2.65
CA GLN A 24 17.70 -8.51 -2.88
C GLN A 24 16.64 -7.82 -3.76
N ALA A 25 16.27 -6.57 -3.49
CA ALA A 25 15.31 -5.81 -4.29
C ALA A 25 15.79 -5.65 -5.74
N ARG A 26 17.06 -5.32 -5.95
CA ARG A 26 17.67 -5.21 -7.29
C ARG A 26 17.67 -6.53 -8.06
N ILE A 27 18.00 -7.64 -7.40
CA ILE A 27 18.02 -8.97 -8.02
C ILE A 27 16.61 -9.40 -8.47
N ASN A 28 15.59 -9.03 -7.69
CA ASN A 28 14.20 -9.41 -7.96
C ASN A 28 13.44 -8.35 -8.78
N ASP A 29 14.12 -7.33 -9.30
CA ASP A 29 13.54 -6.22 -10.07
C ASP A 29 12.38 -5.51 -9.33
N TRP A 30 12.51 -5.36 -8.01
CA TRP A 30 11.60 -4.53 -7.22
C TRP A 30 12.10 -3.10 -7.19
N ASP A 31 11.16 -2.15 -7.22
CA ASP A 31 11.47 -0.74 -6.97
C ASP A 31 12.04 -0.58 -5.55
N PRO A 32 13.30 -0.15 -5.39
CA PRO A 32 13.86 0.06 -4.05
C PRO A 32 13.08 1.10 -3.26
N ASP A 33 12.46 2.08 -3.91
CA ASP A 33 11.74 3.16 -3.23
C ASP A 33 10.42 2.70 -2.60
N SER A 34 9.86 1.58 -3.04
CA SER A 34 8.67 0.96 -2.43
C SER A 34 9.01 0.03 -1.26
N VAL A 35 10.30 -0.10 -0.90
CA VAL A 35 10.75 -0.98 0.17
C VAL A 35 10.69 -0.30 1.54
N TYR A 36 10.06 -0.98 2.49
CA TYR A 36 9.99 -0.62 3.90
C TYR A 36 10.49 -1.76 4.78
N VAL A 37 11.34 -1.44 5.75
CA VAL A 37 12.00 -2.45 6.62
C VAL A 37 11.81 -2.08 8.07
N ASP A 38 11.29 -3.01 8.88
CA ASP A 38 11.33 -2.89 10.34
C ASP A 38 12.68 -3.37 10.89
N LEU A 39 13.50 -2.40 11.33
CA LEU A 39 14.82 -2.63 11.90
C LEU A 39 14.82 -2.74 13.43
N ALA A 40 13.64 -2.91 14.05
CA ALA A 40 13.54 -3.14 15.49
C ALA A 40 14.04 -4.53 15.91
N LYS A 41 14.04 -5.49 14.98
CA LYS A 41 14.42 -6.89 15.20
C LYS A 41 15.73 -7.21 14.48
N SER A 42 16.35 -8.34 14.83
CA SER A 42 17.53 -8.86 14.11
C SER A 42 17.21 -9.10 12.63
N TYR A 43 18.23 -9.14 11.76
CA TYR A 43 18.09 -9.41 10.32
C TYR A 43 17.19 -10.61 10.01
N GLU A 44 17.41 -11.73 10.69
CA GLU A 44 16.64 -12.97 10.52
C GLU A 44 15.14 -12.83 10.84
N ARG A 45 14.78 -11.78 11.60
CA ARG A 45 13.42 -11.49 12.04
C ARG A 45 12.94 -10.12 11.56
N ALA A 46 13.70 -9.47 10.69
CA ALA A 46 13.35 -8.18 10.13
C ALA A 46 12.14 -8.40 9.22
N ALA A 47 11.04 -7.73 9.54
CA ALA A 47 9.88 -7.72 8.66
C ALA A 47 10.10 -6.62 7.63
N TRP A 48 10.05 -6.97 6.35
CA TRP A 48 10.14 -5.99 5.27
C TRP A 48 9.11 -6.30 4.19
N ARG A 49 8.77 -5.26 3.42
CA ARG A 49 7.83 -5.31 2.30
C ARG A 49 8.37 -4.46 1.16
N TYR A 50 8.02 -4.84 -0.06
CA TYR A 50 8.45 -4.19 -1.30
C TYR A 50 7.27 -3.69 -2.16
N ASP A 51 6.05 -3.93 -1.71
CA ASP A 51 4.81 -3.65 -2.43
C ASP A 51 4.21 -2.28 -2.08
N GLY A 52 5.01 -1.39 -1.47
CA GLY A 52 4.58 -0.07 -1.03
C GLY A 52 3.75 -0.07 0.25
N TYR A 53 3.40 -1.23 0.80
CA TYR A 53 2.75 -1.34 2.09
C TYR A 53 3.76 -1.41 3.24
N LEU A 54 3.34 -0.97 4.42
CA LEU A 54 4.16 -1.12 5.63
C LEU A 54 4.20 -2.58 6.11
N PRO A 55 5.36 -3.04 6.63
CA PRO A 55 5.39 -4.25 7.44
C PRO A 55 4.54 -4.04 8.71
N PRO A 56 4.10 -5.14 9.38
CA PRO A 56 3.31 -5.05 10.59
C PRO A 56 4.00 -4.21 11.67
N LEU A 57 3.31 -3.17 12.15
CA LEU A 57 3.81 -2.33 13.23
C LEU A 57 3.64 -3.03 14.58
N THR A 58 4.70 -3.03 15.37
CA THR A 58 4.77 -3.57 16.73
C THR A 58 5.24 -2.49 17.69
N THR A 59 5.14 -2.72 19.01
CA THR A 59 5.47 -1.78 20.08
C THR A 59 6.84 -1.11 19.99
N ASN A 60 7.79 -1.66 19.24
CA ASN A 60 9.10 -1.04 19.08
C ASN A 60 9.52 -0.89 17.62
N SER A 61 8.58 -0.99 16.68
CA SER A 61 8.90 -0.96 15.26
C SER A 61 9.65 0.31 14.87
N ARG A 62 10.74 0.11 14.13
CA ARG A 62 11.59 1.18 13.60
C ARG A 62 11.63 1.01 12.09
N ILE A 63 10.63 1.58 11.43
CA ILE A 63 10.49 1.43 9.99
C ILE A 63 11.45 2.37 9.30
N TYR A 64 12.34 1.79 8.48
CA TYR A 64 13.17 2.51 7.53
C TYR A 64 12.48 2.53 6.17
N SER A 65 12.46 3.71 5.54
CA SER A 65 12.00 3.89 4.17
C SER A 65 13.19 4.12 3.27
N PHE A 66 13.35 3.28 2.23
CA PHE A 66 14.40 3.45 1.23
C PHE A 66 14.22 4.74 0.43
N ARG A 67 12.97 5.07 0.05
CA ARG A 67 12.64 6.33 -0.63
C ARG A 67 13.06 7.57 0.16
N MET A 68 12.76 7.61 1.46
CA MET A 68 13.10 8.77 2.30
C MET A 68 14.52 8.70 2.87
N ARG A 69 15.19 7.55 2.74
CA ARG A 69 16.52 7.24 3.29
C ARG A 69 16.64 7.48 4.80
N ARG A 70 15.53 7.41 5.54
CA ARG A 70 15.46 7.65 6.98
C ARG A 70 14.41 6.76 7.64
N TYR A 71 14.42 6.77 8.97
CA TYR A 71 13.33 6.18 9.72
C TYR A 71 12.05 7.04 9.64
N LEU A 72 10.90 6.37 9.54
CA LEU A 72 9.58 7.01 9.53
C LEU A 72 9.18 7.43 10.93
N HIS A 73 8.83 8.70 11.09
CA HIS A 73 8.40 9.27 12.35
C HIS A 73 7.08 8.67 12.85
N GLY A 74 6.91 8.62 14.17
CA GLY A 74 5.70 8.06 14.80
C GLY A 74 4.39 8.69 14.30
N TYR A 75 4.39 9.98 13.93
CA TYR A 75 3.23 10.61 13.32
C TYR A 75 2.97 10.12 11.89
N GLU A 76 4.00 9.81 11.10
CA GLU A 76 3.87 9.20 9.77
C GLU A 76 3.33 7.78 9.88
N LEU A 77 3.82 7.01 10.86
CA LEU A 77 3.32 5.66 11.18
C LEU A 77 1.84 5.69 11.59
N LEU A 78 1.43 6.65 12.42
CA LEU A 78 0.02 6.87 12.76
C LEU A 78 -0.81 7.24 11.53
N GLY A 79 -0.31 8.13 10.69
CA GLY A 79 -0.96 8.48 9.42
C GLY A 79 -1.19 7.25 8.54
N MET A 80 -0.20 6.36 8.43
CA MET A 80 -0.31 5.12 7.66
C MET A 80 -1.24 4.08 8.29
N GLN A 81 -1.53 4.16 9.60
CA GLN A 81 -2.60 3.40 10.24
C GLN A 81 -4.00 4.01 10.02
N GLY A 82 -4.09 5.13 9.29
CA GLY A 82 -5.34 5.81 8.98
C GLY A 82 -5.80 6.82 10.04
N PHE A 83 -4.93 7.19 10.98
CA PHE A 83 -5.24 8.27 11.92
C PHE A 83 -5.12 9.63 11.24
N ASN A 84 -6.07 10.53 11.51
CA ASN A 84 -5.94 11.92 11.10
C ASN A 84 -5.00 12.66 12.06
N VAL A 85 -3.71 12.67 11.71
CA VAL A 85 -2.63 13.24 12.51
C VAL A 85 -2.83 14.71 12.83
N GLU A 86 -3.44 15.48 11.91
CA GLU A 86 -3.70 16.93 12.09
C GLU A 86 -4.72 17.21 13.19
N LYS A 87 -5.63 16.25 13.45
CA LYS A 87 -6.65 16.35 14.50
C LYS A 87 -6.20 15.79 15.84
N LEU A 88 -5.05 15.12 15.90
CA LEU A 88 -4.54 14.53 17.13
C LEU A 88 -3.77 15.56 17.94
N ASN A 89 -4.13 15.68 19.23
CA ASN A 89 -3.36 16.50 20.16
C ASN A 89 -2.20 15.69 20.74
N PHE A 90 -0.98 16.01 20.32
CA PHE A 90 0.24 15.40 20.84
C PHE A 90 0.86 16.18 22.01
N ALA A 91 0.19 17.21 22.54
CA ALA A 91 0.68 17.96 23.69
C ALA A 91 0.90 17.02 24.89
N GLY A 92 2.10 17.08 25.47
CA GLY A 92 2.49 16.26 26.63
C GLY A 92 3.13 14.91 26.29
N PHE A 93 3.14 14.47 25.03
CA PHE A 93 3.85 13.26 24.61
C PHE A 93 5.28 13.59 24.17
N THR A 94 6.25 12.82 24.66
CA THR A 94 7.61 12.86 24.10
C THR A 94 7.62 12.18 22.74
N LYS A 95 8.52 12.62 21.84
CA LYS A 95 8.69 11.99 20.52
C LYS A 95 8.95 10.49 20.64
N SER A 96 9.72 10.06 21.64
CA SER A 96 9.99 8.64 21.89
C SER A 96 8.74 7.87 22.32
N ALA A 97 7.90 8.43 23.19
CA ALA A 97 6.65 7.79 23.64
C ALA A 97 5.65 7.59 22.48
N LEU A 98 5.59 8.56 21.56
CA LEU A 98 4.74 8.45 20.37
C LEU A 98 5.12 7.26 19.48
N TRP A 99 6.43 7.03 19.32
CA TRP A 99 6.97 5.91 18.55
C TRP A 99 6.81 4.55 19.24
N SER A 100 7.08 4.47 20.54
CA SER A 100 7.15 3.18 21.26
C SER A 100 5.82 2.69 21.83
N VAL A 101 4.80 3.53 21.91
CA VAL A 101 3.56 3.13 22.60
C VAL A 101 2.35 3.16 21.68
N LEU A 102 2.20 4.20 20.86
CA LEU A 102 0.97 4.38 20.08
C LEU A 102 1.01 3.64 18.74
N ALA A 103 1.98 3.93 17.88
CA ALA A 103 1.99 3.38 16.53
C ALA A 103 2.05 1.84 16.49
N GLY A 104 2.70 1.21 17.47
CA GLY A 104 2.84 -0.25 17.51
C GLY A 104 1.68 -1.03 18.14
N ASN A 105 0.86 -0.38 18.97
CA ASN A 105 -0.25 -1.04 19.70
C ASN A 105 -1.62 -0.73 19.10
N CYS A 106 -1.73 0.34 18.32
CA CYS A 106 -2.98 0.73 17.73
C CYS A 106 -3.39 -0.23 16.60
N MET A 107 -4.68 -0.56 16.55
CA MET A 107 -5.27 -1.18 15.36
C MET A 107 -5.48 -0.11 14.30
N SER A 108 -5.28 -0.47 13.03
CA SER A 108 -5.54 0.45 11.92
C SER A 108 -7.00 0.89 11.90
N MET A 109 -7.24 2.18 11.64
CA MET A 109 -8.58 2.77 11.61
C MET A 109 -9.53 2.11 10.61
N PRO A 110 -9.09 1.66 9.41
CA PRO A 110 -9.96 0.91 8.50
C PRO A 110 -10.50 -0.39 9.13
N VAL A 111 -9.67 -1.11 9.91
CA VAL A 111 -10.09 -2.34 10.58
C VAL A 111 -11.13 -2.04 11.65
N ILE A 112 -10.93 -1.00 12.46
CA ILE A 112 -11.90 -0.57 13.47
C ILE A 112 -13.22 -0.14 12.81
N GLY A 113 -13.15 0.64 11.72
CA GLY A 113 -14.32 1.08 10.95
C GLY A 113 -15.14 -0.10 10.41
N ASN A 114 -14.46 -1.10 9.84
CA ASN A 114 -15.11 -2.32 9.36
C ASN A 114 -15.75 -3.12 10.50
N ALA A 115 -15.09 -3.23 11.65
CA ALA A 115 -15.64 -3.93 12.81
C ALA A 115 -16.90 -3.24 13.34
N VAL A 116 -16.89 -1.91 13.49
CA VAL A 116 -18.06 -1.13 13.90
C VAL A 116 -19.19 -1.26 12.89
N MET A 117 -18.89 -1.16 11.60
CA MET A 117 -19.88 -1.33 10.53
C MET A 117 -20.53 -2.72 10.58
N ALA A 118 -19.73 -3.78 10.78
CA ALA A 118 -20.25 -5.13 10.92
C ALA A 118 -21.20 -5.28 12.11
N VAL A 119 -20.86 -4.70 13.26
CA VAL A 119 -21.73 -4.68 14.46
C VAL A 119 -23.04 -3.94 14.17
N LEU A 120 -22.98 -2.77 13.53
CA LEU A 120 -24.18 -1.99 13.17
C LEU A 120 -25.06 -2.74 12.17
N LEU A 121 -24.46 -3.36 11.15
CA LEU A 121 -25.17 -4.17 10.17
C LEU A 121 -25.89 -5.33 10.86
N TYR A 122 -25.18 -6.05 11.74
CA TYR A 122 -25.75 -7.17 12.48
C TYR A 122 -26.90 -6.73 13.41
N GLY A 123 -26.73 -5.62 14.12
CA GLY A 123 -27.78 -5.03 14.97
C GLY A 123 -29.02 -4.59 14.19
N ASN A 124 -28.83 -3.97 13.02
CA ASN A 124 -29.92 -3.54 12.14
C ASN A 124 -30.61 -4.71 11.44
N LEU A 125 -29.86 -5.74 11.00
CA LEU A 125 -30.42 -7.00 10.51
C LEU A 125 -31.27 -7.70 11.57
N GLY A 126 -30.90 -7.58 12.86
CA GLY A 126 -31.69 -8.10 13.99
C GLY A 126 -33.04 -7.40 14.16
N ARG A 127 -33.12 -6.08 13.91
CA ARG A 127 -34.38 -5.30 13.99
C ARG A 127 -35.22 -5.32 12.71
N SER A 128 -34.59 -5.46 11.55
CA SER A 128 -35.24 -5.42 10.22
C SER A 128 -35.75 -6.79 9.74
N ARG A 129 -35.93 -7.77 10.64
CA ARG A 129 -36.62 -9.03 10.32
C ARG A 129 -38.15 -8.94 10.33
N SER A 130 -38.73 -7.87 10.88
CA SER A 130 -40.18 -7.65 10.85
C SER A 130 -40.69 -7.20 9.47
N HIS A 131 -39.89 -6.46 8.69
CA HIS A 131 -40.31 -5.91 7.39
C HIS A 131 -39.98 -6.81 6.19
N PHE A 132 -39.06 -7.76 6.33
CA PHE A 132 -38.66 -8.64 5.22
C PHE A 132 -39.64 -9.79 4.92
N ARG A 133 -40.78 -9.86 5.63
CA ARG A 133 -41.72 -10.98 5.52
C ARG A 133 -42.78 -10.88 4.40
N GLN A 134 -42.78 -9.82 3.58
CA GLN A 134 -43.78 -9.62 2.52
C GLN A 134 -43.23 -9.30 1.12
N GLY A 135 -41.92 -9.40 0.90
CA GLY A 135 -41.36 -9.34 -0.44
C GLY A 135 -41.64 -10.62 -1.21
N LYS A 136 -42.74 -10.67 -1.97
CA LYS A 136 -43.03 -11.72 -2.96
C LYS A 136 -41.82 -11.79 -3.91
N VAL A 137 -41.08 -12.90 -3.88
CA VAL A 137 -39.93 -13.12 -4.76
C VAL A 137 -40.39 -12.92 -6.21
N PRO A 138 -39.86 -11.94 -6.96
CA PRO A 138 -40.19 -11.82 -8.37
C PRO A 138 -39.69 -13.08 -9.06
N THR A 139 -40.62 -13.82 -9.63
CA THR A 139 -40.36 -15.02 -10.41
C THR A 139 -39.40 -14.63 -11.53
N PRO A 140 -38.27 -15.33 -11.73
CA PRO A 140 -37.35 -15.01 -12.81
C PRO A 140 -38.10 -15.11 -14.13
N THR A 141 -38.31 -13.96 -14.78
CA THR A 141 -38.83 -13.92 -16.14
C THR A 141 -37.69 -14.37 -17.02
N SER A 142 -37.82 -15.58 -17.57
CA SER A 142 -36.91 -16.12 -18.58
C SER A 142 -36.88 -15.16 -19.77
N GLN A 143 -35.82 -14.36 -19.84
CA GLN A 143 -35.38 -13.76 -21.10
C GLN A 143 -34.04 -14.41 -21.43
N ALA A 144 -34.13 -15.57 -22.07
CA ALA A 144 -33.03 -16.12 -22.85
C ALA A 144 -32.75 -15.13 -23.99
N THR A 145 -31.79 -14.23 -23.77
CA THR A 145 -31.21 -13.42 -24.84
C THR A 145 -30.10 -14.27 -25.44
N THR A 146 -30.35 -14.75 -26.65
CA THR A 146 -29.48 -15.64 -27.42
C THR A 146 -28.11 -14.98 -27.63
N LEU A 147 -27.05 -15.67 -27.20
CA LEU A 147 -25.64 -15.27 -27.23
C LEU A 147 -25.00 -15.28 -28.64
N GLU A 148 -25.79 -15.14 -29.71
CA GLU A 148 -25.27 -15.27 -31.10
C GLU A 148 -25.03 -13.95 -31.83
N GLN A 149 -25.30 -12.80 -31.21
CA GLN A 149 -25.28 -11.51 -31.94
C GLN A 149 -24.07 -10.60 -31.63
N ILE A 150 -23.03 -11.09 -30.95
CA ILE A 150 -21.84 -10.30 -30.59
C ILE A 150 -20.60 -10.66 -31.44
N CYS A 151 -20.63 -11.70 -32.28
CA CYS A 151 -19.44 -12.19 -33.01
C CYS A 151 -19.31 -11.77 -34.48
N ASN A 152 -20.12 -10.83 -35.01
CA ASN A 152 -20.16 -10.54 -36.45
C ASN A 152 -19.69 -9.13 -36.89
N ASP A 153 -18.98 -8.39 -36.05
CA ASP A 153 -18.35 -7.14 -36.49
C ASP A 153 -16.83 -7.31 -36.64
N GLU A 154 -16.41 -7.88 -37.77
CA GLU A 154 -15.03 -7.73 -38.26
C GLU A 154 -14.85 -6.33 -38.86
N PRO A 155 -13.85 -5.54 -38.42
CA PRO A 155 -13.45 -4.33 -39.13
C PRO A 155 -12.53 -4.68 -40.30
N SER A 156 -13.01 -4.31 -41.50
CA SER A 156 -12.34 -4.40 -42.79
C SER A 156 -10.97 -3.71 -42.83
N GLU A 157 -10.02 -4.38 -43.49
CA GLU A 157 -8.72 -3.88 -43.92
C GLU A 157 -8.81 -2.52 -44.62
N GLY A 158 -7.98 -1.57 -44.18
CA GLY A 158 -7.75 -0.28 -44.84
C GLY A 158 -6.25 -0.05 -44.96
N SER A 159 -5.78 -0.09 -46.20
CA SER A 159 -4.40 0.01 -46.65
C SER A 159 -3.85 1.45 -46.63
N ASP A 160 -2.52 1.52 -46.72
CA ASP A 160 -1.68 2.64 -47.20
C ASP A 160 -1.52 3.83 -46.23
N SER A 161 -0.35 4.43 -46.02
CA SER A 161 0.89 4.47 -46.82
C SER A 161 2.05 4.89 -45.90
N ALA A 162 3.25 4.38 -46.19
CA ALA A 162 4.49 4.81 -45.57
C ALA A 162 4.91 6.19 -46.11
N GLU A 163 5.20 7.13 -45.22
CA GLU A 163 5.90 8.38 -45.56
C GLU A 163 7.21 8.43 -44.78
N SER A 164 8.30 8.28 -45.52
CA SER A 164 9.69 8.41 -45.10
C SER A 164 10.06 9.89 -45.01
N VAL A 165 10.60 10.32 -43.86
CA VAL A 165 11.33 11.60 -43.76
C VAL A 165 12.67 11.33 -43.08
N ASP A 166 13.72 11.64 -43.83
CA ASP A 166 15.14 11.53 -43.49
C ASP A 166 15.57 12.51 -42.37
N PRO A 167 16.70 12.23 -41.69
CA PRO A 167 17.27 13.10 -40.67
C PRO A 167 18.24 14.12 -41.31
N GLU A 168 17.92 15.40 -41.25
CA GLU A 168 18.88 16.46 -41.53
C GLU A 168 19.59 16.89 -40.24
N GLN A 169 20.91 16.99 -40.38
CA GLN A 169 21.90 17.41 -39.41
C GLN A 169 21.71 18.88 -39.06
N ASP A 170 22.01 19.27 -37.83
CA ASP A 170 22.57 20.60 -37.61
C ASP A 170 23.55 20.58 -36.44
N GLU A 171 24.81 20.82 -36.80
CA GLU A 171 25.90 21.22 -35.94
C GLU A 171 25.60 22.61 -35.37
N CYS A 172 25.77 22.81 -34.06
CA CYS A 172 26.16 24.12 -33.55
C CYS A 172 27.15 23.96 -32.40
N GLN A 173 28.26 24.64 -32.64
CA GLN A 173 29.48 24.91 -31.87
C GLN A 173 29.28 25.17 -30.37
#